data_AF-A0A965B356-F1
#
_entry.id   AF-A0A965B356-F1
#
_cell.length_a   1.000
_cell.length_b   1.000
_cell.length_c   1.000
_cell.angle_alpha   90.00
_cell.angle_beta   90.00
_cell.angle_gamma   90.00
#
_symmetry.space_group_name_H-M   'P 1'
#
loop_
_entity.id
_entity.type
_entity.pdbx_description
1 polymer ?
#
loop_
_entity_poly.entity_id
_entity_poly.type
_entity_poly.pdbx_seq_one_letter_code
_entity_poly.pdbx_strand_id
1 'polypeptide(L)' 'MLFTPQWMKYATLLCLFSLYLHAWIGVRDIVMDYIKHAGLRLALYSVFVAALVVYAAWSVRILWGI' A
#
# COMPACT_ATOMS: atom_id res chain seq x y z
N MET A 1 -9.42 1.46 -22.92
CA MET A 1 -10.87 1.71 -22.82
C MET A 1 -11.45 1.38 -21.45
N LEU A 2 -11.08 0.27 -20.80
CA LEU A 2 -11.62 -0.10 -19.47
C LEU A 2 -11.35 0.96 -18.37
N PHE A 3 -10.15 1.54 -18.35
CA PHE A 3 -9.78 2.60 -17.38
C PHE A 3 -10.05 4.02 -17.88
N THR A 4 -10.62 4.19 -19.07
CA THR A 4 -11.00 5.51 -19.60
C THR A 4 -12.13 6.18 -18.78
N PRO A 5 -13.22 5.48 -18.42
CA PRO A 5 -14.27 6.10 -17.60
C PRO A 5 -13.81 6.33 -16.16
N GLN A 6 -14.16 7.50 -15.62
CA GLN A 6 -13.68 7.98 -14.32
C GLN A 6 -14.11 7.09 -13.14
N TRP A 7 -15.30 6.48 -13.22
CA TRP A 7 -15.80 5.60 -12.16
C TRP A 7 -14.93 4.35 -11.97
N MET A 8 -14.36 3.80 -13.05
CA MET A 8 -13.47 2.64 -12.97
C MET A 8 -12.14 3.02 -12.30
N LYS A 9 -11.62 4.23 -12.58
CA LYS A 9 -10.41 4.75 -11.92
C LYS A 9 -10.62 4.87 -10.41
N TYR A 10 -11.76 5.41 -9.97
CA TYR A 10 -12.10 5.50 -8.55
C TYR A 10 -12.32 4.13 -7.89
N ALA A 11 -13.06 3.23 -8.52
CA ALA A 11 -13.27 1.87 -8.01
C ALA A 11 -11.94 1.12 -7.83
N THR A 12 -11.04 1.25 -8.81
CA THR A 12 -9.70 0.64 -8.76
C THR A 12 -8.86 1.26 -7.65
N LEU A 13 -8.87 2.60 -7.49
CA LEU A 13 -8.16 3.26 -6.39
C LEU A 13 -8.68 2.81 -5.03
N LEU A 14 -10.00 2.69 -4.86
CA LEU A 14 -10.61 2.23 -3.61
C LEU A 14 -10.19 0.78 -3.28
N CYS A 15 -10.17 -0.08 -4.28
CA CYS A 15 -9.70 -1.46 -4.14
C CYS A 15 -8.22 -1.51 -3.73
N LEU A 16 -7.36 -0.75 -4.41
CA LEU A 16 -5.93 -0.68 -4.10
C LEU A 16 -5.69 -0.11 -2.70
N PHE A 17 -6.42 0.94 -2.29
CA PHE A 17 -6.29 1.51 -0.96
C PHE A 17 -6.70 0.51 0.14
N SER A 18 -7.81 -0.20 -0.06
CA SER A 18 -8.23 -1.30 0.83
C SER A 18 -7.15 -2.38 0.93
N LEU A 19 -6.53 -2.75 -0.19
CA LEU A 19 -5.44 -3.73 -0.24
C LEU A 19 -4.20 -3.24 0.52
N TYR A 20 -3.81 -1.97 0.37
CA TYR A 20 -2.66 -1.41 1.08
C TYR A 20 -2.88 -1.36 2.60
N LEU A 21 -4.10 -1.02 3.04
CA LEU A 21 -4.46 -1.07 4.46
C LEU A 21 -4.43 -2.50 5.00
N HIS A 22 -4.96 -3.47 4.24
CA HIS A 22 -4.89 -4.89 4.59
C HIS A 22 -3.44 -5.38 4.70
N ALA A 23 -2.61 -5.04 3.73
CA ALA A 23 -1.19 -5.39 3.72
C ALA A 23 -0.44 -4.77 4.90
N TRP A 24 -0.74 -3.52 5.27
CA TRP A 24 -0.13 -2.86 6.43
C TRP A 24 -0.44 -3.62 7.72
N ILE A 25 -1.72 -3.96 7.97
CA ILE A 25 -2.13 -4.66 9.18
C ILE A 25 -1.47 -6.04 9.23
N GLY A 26 -1.54 -6.81 8.13
CA GLY A 26 -0.95 -8.16 8.06
C GLY A 26 0.56 -8.16 8.27
N VAL A 27 1.30 -7.24 7.62
CA VAL A 27 2.75 -7.13 7.79
C VAL A 27 3.11 -6.70 9.21
N ARG A 28 2.34 -5.79 9.83
CA ARG A 28 2.58 -5.38 11.21
C ARG A 28 2.49 -6.57 12.16
N ASP A 29 1.46 -7.40 12.01
CA ASP A 29 1.25 -8.56 12.87
C ASP A 29 2.38 -9.60 12.69
N ILE A 30 2.78 -9.90 11.44
CA ILE A 30 3.93 -10.79 11.15
C ILE A 30 5.22 -10.24 11.79
N VAL A 31 5.51 -8.96 11.62
CA VAL A 31 6.73 -8.37 12.17
C VAL A 31 6.74 -8.43 13.70
N MET A 32 5.60 -8.22 14.38
CA MET A 32 5.50 -8.37 15.83
C MET A 32 5.75 -9.83 16.29
N ASP A 33 5.23 -10.80 15.52
CA ASP A 33 5.31 -12.21 15.87
C ASP A 33 6.72 -12.77 15.73
N TYR A 34 7.43 -12.40 14.66
CA TYR A 34 8.73 -12.98 14.34
C TYR A 34 9.94 -12.11 14.72
N ILE A 35 9.78 -10.79 14.81
CA ILE A 35 10.91 -9.87 14.99
C ILE A 35 10.90 -9.26 16.39
N LYS A 36 11.75 -9.80 17.27
CA LYS A 36 11.83 -9.40 18.67
C LYS A 36 12.68 -8.15 18.92
N HIS A 37 13.69 -7.90 18.07
CA HIS A 37 14.56 -6.73 18.20
C HIS A 37 13.83 -5.44 17.83
N ALA A 38 13.74 -4.51 18.78
CA ALA A 38 12.99 -3.26 18.62
C ALA A 38 13.51 -2.36 17.50
N GLY A 39 14.84 -2.22 17.36
CA GLY A 39 15.45 -1.39 16.30
C GLY A 39 15.17 -1.93 14.89
N LEU A 40 15.29 -3.24 14.70
CA LEU A 40 15.00 -3.89 13.42
C LEU A 40 13.51 -3.76 13.05
N ARG A 41 12.62 -3.91 14.03
CA ARG A 41 11.18 -3.71 13.84
C ARG A 41 10.85 -2.29 13.39
N LEU A 42 11.45 -1.28 14.02
CA LEU A 42 11.25 0.12 13.63
C LEU A 42 11.71 0.38 12.20
N ALA A 43 12.91 -0.09 11.84
CA ALA A 43 13.45 0.05 10.49
C ALA A 43 12.53 -0.60 9.43
N LEU A 44 12.04 -1.80 9.71
CA LEU A 44 11.12 -2.50 8.80
C LEU A 44 9.79 -1.76 8.66
N TYR A 45 9.19 -1.28 9.75
CA TYR A 45 7.98 -0.47 9.66
C TYR A 45 8.18 0.79 8.83
N SER A 46 9.29 1.49 9.00
CA SER A 46 9.62 2.66 8.18
C SER A 46 9.70 2.31 6.69
N VAL A 47 10.38 1.21 6.35
CA VAL A 47 10.51 0.74 4.95
C VAL A 47 9.15 0.35 4.37
N PHE A 48 8.35 -0.43 5.11
CA PHE A 48 7.03 -0.88 4.65
C PHE A 48 6.05 0.27 4.46
N VAL A 49 5.97 1.20 5.41
CA VAL A 49 5.11 2.39 5.29
C VAL A 49 5.57 3.25 4.12
N ALA A 50 6.87 3.50 3.97
CA ALA A 50 7.41 4.27 2.85
C ALA A 50 7.06 3.61 1.50
N ALA A 51 7.23 2.30 1.38
CA ALA A 51 6.87 1.55 0.18
C ALA A 51 5.36 1.66 -0.14
N LEU A 52 4.49 1.49 0.85
CA LEU A 52 3.04 1.61 0.66
C LEU A 52 2.63 3.02 0.21
N VAL A 53 3.25 4.07 0.76
CA VAL A 53 3.02 5.46 0.33
C VAL A 53 3.45 5.67 -1.12
N VAL A 54 4.63 5.16 -1.50
CA VAL A 54 5.12 5.24 -2.88
C VAL A 54 4.17 4.50 -3.83
N TYR A 55 3.72 3.30 -3.47
CA TYR A 55 2.78 2.53 -4.30
C TYR A 55 1.42 3.22 -4.42
N ALA A 56 0.90 3.81 -3.34
CA ALA A 56 -0.34 4.57 -3.40
C ALA A 56 -0.22 5.77 -4.36
N ALA A 57 0.85 6.56 -4.24
CA ALA A 57 1.10 7.69 -5.14
C ALA A 57 1.30 7.25 -6.59
N TRP A 58 2.03 6.16 -6.81
CA TRP A 58 2.29 5.65 -8.15
C TRP A 58 1.03 5.11 -8.82
N SER A 59 0.17 4.40 -8.08
CA SER A 59 -1.12 3.92 -8.59
C SER A 59 -2.03 5.06 -9.07
N VAL A 60 -2.06 6.19 -8.35
CA VAL A 60 -2.76 7.40 -8.81
C VAL A 60 -2.16 7.92 -10.11
N ARG A 61 -0.82 8.02 -10.19
CA ARG A 61 -0.14 8.48 -11.42
C ARG A 61 -0.41 7.56 -12.61
N ILE A 62 -0.43 6.24 -12.42
CA ILE A 62 -0.72 5.27 -13.48
C ILE A 62 -2.16 5.47 -13.97
N LEU A 63 -3.15 5.49 -13.07
CA LEU A 63 -4.56 5.61 -13.45
C LEU A 63 -4.89 6.94 -14.14
N TRP A 64 -4.18 8.02 -13.82
CA TRP A 64 -4.35 9.32 -14.48
C TRP A 64 -3.41 9.54 -15.67
N GLY A 65 -2.45 8.65 -15.89
CA GLY A 65 -1.58 8.66 -17.07
C GLY A 65 -2.17 7.93 -18.28
N ILE A 66 -3.31 7.27 -18.12
CA ILE A 66 -4.07 6.52 -19.14
C ILE A 66 -5.31 7.29 -19.55
#